data_AF-B6DWX5-F1
#
_entry.id   AF-B6DWX5-F1
#
_cell.length_a   1.000
_cell.length_b   1.000
_cell.length_c   1.000
_cell.angle_alpha   90.00
_cell.angle_beta   90.00
_cell.angle_gamma   90.00
#
_symmetry.space_group_name_H-M   'P 1'
#
loop_
_entity.id
_entity.type
_entity.pdbx_description
1 polymer ?
#
loop_
_entity_poly.entity_id
_entity_poly.type
_entity_poly.pdbx_seq_one_letter_code
_entity_poly.pdbx_strand_id
1 'polypeptide(L)'
;TVRYSFVSHLSAAYHRRGVSSFTGEHGSDSETNGFSKLEKSRASVVVFSEKYPSSKSCMEELLKVSEHQRKNCLAVVPVFYPVTKSFVKKQICNLADVRS
;
A
#
# COMPACT_ATOMS: atom_id res chain seq x y z
N THR A 1 6.89 12.72 -5.64
CA THR A 1 5.87 11.68 -5.35
C THR A 1 5.93 11.30 -3.88
N VAL A 2 4.84 10.77 -3.30
CA VAL A 2 4.76 10.30 -1.89
C VAL A 2 5.89 9.32 -1.54
N ARG A 3 6.34 8.55 -2.54
CA ARG A 3 7.47 7.63 -2.46
C ARG A 3 8.79 8.29 -2.05
N TYR A 4 9.14 9.42 -2.65
CA TYR A 4 10.42 10.11 -2.38
C TYR A 4 10.35 11.06 -1.17
N SER A 5 9.18 11.25 -0.57
CA SER A 5 9.00 12.09 0.62
C SER A 5 8.65 11.25 1.85
N PHE A 6 7.39 10.86 2.01
CA PHE A 6 6.93 10.19 3.23
C PHE A 6 7.51 8.76 3.34
N VAL A 7 7.45 8.00 2.25
CA VAL A 7 7.86 6.58 2.26
C VAL A 7 9.37 6.42 2.41
N SER A 8 10.18 7.28 1.78
CA SER A 8 11.64 7.26 1.94
C SER A 8 12.06 7.53 3.39
N HIS A 9 11.46 8.53 4.04
CA HIS A 9 11.72 8.79 5.47
C HIS A 9 11.25 7.66 6.37
N LEU A 10 10.08 7.07 6.09
CA LEU A 10 9.56 5.93 6.85
C LEU A 10 10.48 4.71 6.72
N SER A 11 10.93 4.40 5.50
CA SER A 11 11.89 3.32 5.23
C SER A 11 13.21 3.56 5.98
N ALA A 12 13.75 4.78 5.92
CA ALA A 12 14.95 5.14 6.66
C ALA A 12 14.76 5.01 8.19
N ALA A 13 13.60 5.37 8.72
CA ALA A 13 13.29 5.23 10.13
C ALA A 13 13.20 3.76 10.56
N TYR A 14 12.60 2.89 9.75
CA TYR A 14 12.59 1.44 10.00
C TYR A 14 14.01 0.86 9.98
N HIS A 15 14.81 1.23 8.99
CA HIS A 15 16.19 0.78 8.89
C HIS A 15 17.02 1.18 10.13
N ARG A 16 16.88 2.43 10.60
CA ARG A 16 17.53 2.91 11.83
C ARG A 16 17.09 2.15 13.09
N ARG A 17 15.92 1.53 13.08
CA ARG A 17 15.39 0.70 14.18
C ARG A 17 15.67 -0.80 13.99
N GLY A 18 16.43 -1.19 12.97
CA GLY A 18 16.71 -2.59 12.66
C GLY A 18 15.52 -3.36 12.08
N VAL A 19 14.48 -2.65 11.61
CA VAL A 19 13.30 -3.27 10.99
C VAL A 19 13.56 -3.40 9.50
N SER A 20 13.55 -4.64 8.99
CA SER A 20 13.59 -4.91 7.56
C SER A 20 12.27 -4.47 6.91
N SER A 21 12.36 -3.60 5.89
CA SER A 21 11.19 -3.10 5.16
C SER A 21 11.43 -3.19 3.67
N PHE A 22 10.38 -3.51 2.91
CA PHE A 22 10.36 -3.40 1.45
C PHE A 22 9.32 -2.36 1.05
N THR A 23 9.55 -1.68 -0.08
CA THR A 23 8.58 -0.76 -0.67
C THR A 23 8.08 -1.38 -1.97
N GLY A 24 6.77 -1.52 -2.14
CA GLY A 24 6.17 -1.97 -3.41
C GLY A 24 6.59 -1.05 -4.55
N GLU A 25 7.17 -1.61 -5.62
CA GLU A 25 7.52 -0.85 -6.82
C GLU A 25 6.40 -0.94 -7.84
N HIS A 26 5.94 0.23 -8.32
CA HIS A 26 5.06 0.32 -9.47
C HIS A 26 5.90 0.18 -10.73
N GLY A 27 5.72 -0.94 -11.43
CA GLY A 27 6.28 -1.17 -12.77
C GLY A 27 7.57 -1.98 -12.78
N SER A 28 7.59 -2.96 -13.70
CA SER A 28 8.66 -3.92 -14.04
C SER A 28 9.00 -5.00 -12.99
N ASP A 29 8.55 -6.21 -13.31
CA ASP A 29 9.18 -7.52 -13.02
C ASP A 29 9.14 -8.06 -11.58
N SER A 30 8.44 -7.40 -10.64
CA SER A 30 8.41 -7.80 -9.23
C SER A 30 7.07 -8.35 -8.70
N GLU A 31 6.12 -8.78 -9.53
CA GLU A 31 4.88 -9.37 -9.01
C GLU A 31 5.12 -10.63 -8.16
N THR A 32 6.06 -11.48 -8.55
CA THR A 32 6.49 -12.66 -7.79
C THR A 32 7.30 -12.28 -6.54
N ASN A 33 8.09 -11.21 -6.61
CA ASN A 33 9.00 -10.82 -5.53
C ASN A 33 8.30 -9.97 -4.45
N GLY A 34 7.31 -9.16 -4.83
CA GLY A 34 6.48 -8.39 -3.91
C GLY A 34 5.54 -9.27 -3.12
N PHE A 35 4.90 -10.25 -3.77
CA PHE A 35 3.99 -11.18 -3.09
C PHE A 35 4.73 -12.09 -2.11
N SER A 36 5.86 -12.69 -2.50
CA SER A 36 6.67 -13.53 -1.60
C SER A 36 7.25 -12.75 -0.41
N LYS A 37 7.53 -11.45 -0.56
CA LYS A 37 7.92 -10.58 0.56
C LYS A 37 6.72 -10.24 1.46
N LEU A 38 5.54 -10.01 0.88
CA LEU A 38 4.31 -9.79 1.62
C LEU A 38 3.98 -11.02 2.50
N GLU A 39 4.13 -12.23 1.96
CA GLU A 39 3.89 -13.48 2.71
C GLU A 39 4.83 -13.68 3.91
N LYS A 40 6.05 -13.16 3.82
CA LYS A 40 7.04 -13.25 4.90
C LYS A 40 6.95 -12.09 5.88
N SER A 41 6.06 -11.13 5.64
CA SER A 41 5.97 -9.90 6.44
C SER A 41 5.03 -10.08 7.62
N ARG A 42 5.38 -9.45 8.75
CA ARG A 42 4.53 -9.41 9.95
C ARG A 42 3.53 -8.24 9.93
N ALA A 43 3.87 -7.19 9.19
CA ALA A 43 3.02 -6.02 9.02
C ALA A 43 3.18 -5.41 7.63
N SER A 44 2.14 -4.73 7.16
CA SER A 44 2.13 -3.93 5.93
C SER A 44 1.59 -2.53 6.22
N VAL A 45 2.31 -1.50 5.77
CA VAL A 45 1.89 -0.11 5.87
C VAL A 45 1.38 0.35 4.51
N VAL A 46 0.09 0.63 4.43
CA VAL A 46 -0.56 1.07 3.19
C VAL A 46 -0.71 2.58 3.22
N VAL A 47 0.04 3.29 2.36
CA VAL A 47 -0.01 4.76 2.29
C VAL A 47 -0.97 5.21 1.19
N PHE A 48 -2.18 5.61 1.59
CA PHE A 48 -3.16 6.22 0.70
C PHE A 48 -2.77 7.66 0.39
N SER A 49 -2.71 7.98 -0.90
CA SER A 49 -2.50 9.32 -1.43
C SER A 49 -3.58 9.67 -2.44
N GLU A 50 -3.61 10.91 -2.90
CA GLU A 50 -4.62 11.38 -3.87
C GLU A 50 -4.71 10.52 -5.12
N LYS A 51 -3.56 10.04 -5.62
CA LYS A 51 -3.47 9.22 -6.83
C LYS A 51 -3.67 7.73 -6.58
N TYR A 52 -3.79 7.31 -5.31
CA TYR A 52 -3.87 5.90 -4.95
C TYR A 52 -5.14 5.23 -5.52
N PRO A 53 -6.37 5.78 -5.33
CA PRO A 53 -7.58 5.14 -5.84
C PRO A 53 -7.63 5.08 -7.37
N SER A 54 -7.02 6.06 -8.06
CA SER A 54 -6.98 6.10 -9.52
C SER A 54 -5.96 5.12 -10.14
N SER A 55 -5.03 4.57 -9.36
CA SER A 55 -4.04 3.62 -9.88
C SER A 55 -4.57 2.19 -9.79
N LYS A 56 -4.78 1.57 -10.96
CA LYS A 56 -5.21 0.16 -11.06
C LYS A 56 -4.24 -0.78 -10.32
N SER A 57 -2.94 -0.60 -10.53
CA SER A 57 -1.92 -1.44 -9.89
C SER A 57 -1.87 -1.22 -8.36
N CYS A 58 -2.12 0.00 -7.85
CA CYS A 58 -2.24 0.23 -6.40
C CYS A 58 -3.44 -0.53 -5.81
N MET A 59 -4.58 -0.53 -6.52
CA MET A 59 -5.77 -1.23 -6.05
C MET A 59 -5.58 -2.75 -6.08
N GLU A 60 -4.91 -3.29 -7.11
CA GLU A 60 -4.58 -4.71 -7.17
C GLU A 60 -3.65 -5.13 -6.03
N GLU A 61 -2.64 -4.31 -5.70
CA GLU A 61 -1.76 -4.56 -4.54
C GLU A 61 -2.54 -4.50 -3.22
N LEU A 62 -3.49 -3.56 -3.07
CA LEU A 62 -4.37 -3.47 -1.91
C LEU A 62 -5.22 -4.74 -1.72
N LEU A 63 -5.75 -5.31 -2.81
CA LEU A 63 -6.51 -6.55 -2.77
C LEU A 63 -5.63 -7.73 -2.30
N LYS A 64 -4.39 -7.82 -2.81
CA LYS A 64 -3.41 -8.84 -2.37
C LYS A 64 -3.09 -8.71 -0.88
N VAL A 65 -2.87 -7.49 -0.38
CA VAL A 65 -2.65 -7.22 1.06
C VAL A 65 -3.87 -7.59 1.89
N SER A 66 -5.07 -7.23 1.45
CA SER A 66 -6.33 -7.54 2.14
C SER A 66 -6.61 -9.05 2.18
N GLU A 67 -6.36 -9.76 1.09
CA GLU A 67 -6.46 -11.21 1.06
C GLU A 67 -5.46 -11.86 2.01
N HIS A 68 -4.21 -11.41 1.99
CA HIS A 68 -3.17 -11.94 2.87
C HIS A 68 -3.46 -11.65 4.35
N GLN A 69 -4.00 -10.47 4.68
CA GLN A 69 -4.47 -10.12 6.03
C GLN A 69 -5.58 -11.05 6.52
N ARG A 70 -6.49 -11.48 5.64
CA ARG A 70 -7.57 -12.41 6.02
C ARG A 70 -7.08 -13.84 6.20
N LYS A 71 -6.09 -14.25 5.40
CA LYS A 71 -5.56 -15.61 5.40
C LYS A 71 -4.45 -15.83 6.43
N ASN A 72 -3.74 -14.78 6.85
CA ASN A 72 -2.56 -14.86 7.70
C ASN A 72 -2.59 -13.78 8.79
N CYS A 73 -1.70 -13.88 9.79
CA CYS A 73 -1.59 -12.90 10.88
C CYS A 73 -0.84 -11.61 10.47
N LEU A 74 -1.09 -11.09 9.27
CA LEU A 74 -0.47 -9.86 8.78
C LEU A 74 -1.20 -8.63 9.36
N ALA A 75 -0.49 -7.81 10.13
CA ALA A 75 -1.03 -6.54 10.61
C ALA A 75 -1.03 -5.49 9.47
N VAL A 76 -2.18 -4.90 9.14
CA VAL A 76 -2.28 -3.85 8.12
C VAL A 76 -2.52 -2.50 8.79
N VAL A 77 -1.62 -1.55 8.55
CA VAL A 77 -1.69 -0.19 9.09
C VAL A 77 -1.95 0.80 7.94
N PRO A 78 -3.16 1.36 7.83
CA PRO A 78 -3.45 2.37 6.83
C PRO A 78 -2.92 3.75 7.26
N VAL A 79 -2.20 4.42 6.37
CA VAL A 79 -1.75 5.81 6.53
C VAL A 79 -2.37 6.65 5.43
N PHE A 80 -2.98 7.77 5.79
CA PHE A 80 -3.62 8.68 4.84
C PHE A 80 -2.77 9.95 4.71
N TYR A 81 -2.18 10.19 3.53
CA TYR A 81 -1.24 11.29 3.32
C TYR A 81 -1.20 11.82 1.87
N PRO A 82 -1.43 13.13 1.62
CA PRO A 82 -1.98 14.16 2.53
C PRO A 82 -3.52 14.12 2.61
N VAL A 83 -4.12 12.99 2.22
CA VAL A 83 -5.58 12.84 2.09
C VAL A 83 -6.23 12.50 3.42
N THR A 84 -7.55 12.72 3.51
CA THR A 84 -8.36 12.18 4.61
C THR A 84 -8.95 10.83 4.26
N LYS A 85 -9.33 10.05 5.27
CA LYS A 85 -10.07 8.78 5.09
C LYS A 85 -11.35 8.98 4.26
N SER A 86 -12.07 10.07 4.48
CA SER A 86 -13.30 10.41 3.74
C SER A 86 -13.03 10.68 2.27
N PHE A 87 -11.92 11.37 1.94
CA PHE A 87 -11.49 11.58 0.56
C PHE A 87 -11.27 10.25 -0.16
N VAL A 88 -10.53 9.33 0.45
CA VAL A 88 -10.25 8.01 -0.14
C VAL A 88 -11.54 7.21 -0.36
N LYS A 89 -12.43 7.19 0.64
CA LYS A 89 -13.74 6.53 0.51
C LYS A 89 -14.55 7.09 -0.66
N LYS A 90 -14.68 8.42 -0.77
CA LYS A 90 -15.45 9.07 -1.82
C LYS A 90 -14.89 8.75 -3.21
N GLN A 91 -13.57 8.76 -3.37
CA GLN A 91 -12.93 8.40 -4.64
C GLN A 91 -13.20 6.94 -5.04
N ILE A 92 -13.15 6.01 -4.09
CA ILE A 92 -13.47 4.60 -4.34
C ILE A 92 -14.94 4.43 -4.75
N CYS A 93 -15.87 5.11 -4.07
CA CYS A 93 -17.29 5.09 -4.44
C CYS A 93 -17.53 5.64 -5.86
N ASN A 94 -16.95 6.79 -6.19
CA ASN A 94 -17.07 7.37 -7.53
C ASN A 94 -16.50 6.45 -8.62
N LEU A 95 -15.40 5.73 -8.34
CA LEU A 95 -14.82 4.75 -9.25
C LEU A 95 -15.73 3.53 -9.49
N ALA A 96 -16.56 3.17 -8.52
CA ALA A 96 -17.54 2.08 -8.66
C ALA A 96 -18.76 2.54 -9.49
N ASP A 97 -19.19 3.79 -9.34
CA ASP A 97 -20.31 4.37 -10.11
C ASP A 97 -19.96 4.54 -11.60
N VAL A 98 -18.73 4.92 -11.94
CA VAL A 98 -18.30 5.08 -13.36
C VAL A 98 -18.18 3.74 -14.10
N ARG A 99 -18.19 2.62 -13.38
CA ARG A 99 -18.06 1.26 -13.93
C ARG A 99 -19.37 0.45 -13.92
N SER A 100 -20.48 1.06 -13.52
CA SER A 100 -21.83 0.47 -13.55
C SER A 100 -22.64 1.04 -14.71
#